data_AF-A0A953W9K2-F1
#
_entry.id   AF-A0A953W9K2-F1
#
_cell.length_a   1.000
_cell.length_b   1.000
_cell.length_c   1.000
_cell.angle_alpha   90.00
_cell.angle_beta   90.00
_cell.angle_gamma   90.00
#
_symmetry.space_group_name_H-M   'P 1'
#
loop_
_entity.id
_entity.type
_entity.pdbx_description
1 polymer ?
#
loop_
_entity_poly.entity_id
_entity_poly.type
_entity_poly.pdbx_seq_one_letter_code
_entity_poly.pdbx_strand_id
1 'polypeptide(L)'
;MMQPTLNAFRANATVVARELPARTFLTTGVAIIMTTLDVPALAAVVWAGVSIALLAIEVVIYRLIFNGRSDHEITPGHITVLCAHSALTSGIYSAATWMFVLTGDVVTAFAGAVFSAGTLFHLMSLLTNSRLLFVSAAAPHALSFVGLAIYLSFVQGSPAPALASLLLFGALMEAYNGHRRTLRILHEAKDEAMREREAATEANKAKSGFLANMSHEIRT
;
A
#
# COMPACT_ATOMS: atom_id res chain seq x y z
N MET A 1 8.27 -20.22 -10.35
CA MET A 1 7.96 -18.77 -10.29
C MET A 1 6.86 -18.39 -9.28
N MET A 2 6.28 -19.30 -8.48
CA MET A 2 5.20 -19.01 -7.52
C MET A 2 5.65 -18.56 -6.11
N GLN A 3 6.92 -18.76 -5.74
CA GLN A 3 7.44 -18.38 -4.41
C GLN A 3 7.54 -16.86 -4.14
N PRO A 4 7.86 -15.98 -5.11
CA PRO A 4 8.01 -14.54 -4.85
C PRO A 4 6.70 -13.87 -4.43
N THR A 5 5.57 -14.31 -5.01
CA THR A 5 4.25 -13.76 -4.70
C THR A 5 3.80 -14.16 -3.30
N LEU A 6 4.09 -15.39 -2.88
CA LEU A 6 3.71 -15.90 -1.56
C LEU A 6 4.39 -15.13 -0.42
N ASN A 7 5.68 -14.81 -0.61
CA ASN A 7 6.44 -13.96 0.32
C ASN A 7 5.88 -12.54 0.40
N ALA A 8 5.39 -11.98 -0.72
CA ALA A 8 4.80 -10.63 -0.75
C ALA A 8 3.50 -10.54 0.08
N PHE A 9 2.58 -11.50 -0.06
CA PHE A 9 1.33 -11.49 0.71
C PHE A 9 1.56 -11.68 2.22
N ARG A 10 2.53 -12.53 2.59
CA ARG A 10 2.90 -12.74 4.00
C ARG A 10 3.58 -11.51 4.59
N ALA A 11 4.48 -10.87 3.85
CA ALA A 11 5.09 -9.61 4.28
C ALA A 11 4.03 -8.52 4.51
N ASN A 12 3.00 -8.47 3.66
CA ASN A 12 1.88 -7.54 3.87
C ASN A 12 1.10 -7.87 5.15
N ALA A 13 0.88 -9.15 5.46
CA ALA A 13 0.17 -9.55 6.68
C ALA A 13 0.85 -9.05 7.97
N THR A 14 2.18 -9.13 8.03
CA THR A 14 2.94 -8.64 9.21
C THR A 14 2.92 -7.13 9.32
N VAL A 15 2.99 -6.42 8.19
CA VAL A 15 2.86 -4.96 8.15
C VAL A 15 1.46 -4.53 8.57
N VAL A 16 0.40 -5.15 8.05
CA VAL A 16 -1.00 -4.82 8.40
C VAL A 16 -1.24 -4.92 9.90
N ALA A 17 -0.77 -5.99 10.54
CA ALA A 17 -0.92 -6.15 11.98
C ALA A 17 -0.18 -5.07 12.79
N ARG A 18 1.00 -4.66 12.34
CA ARG A 18 1.82 -3.63 13.00
C ARG A 18 1.24 -2.22 12.84
N GLU A 19 0.71 -1.92 11.66
CA GLU A 19 0.16 -0.59 11.31
C GLU A 19 -1.27 -0.38 11.82
N LEU A 20 -1.93 -1.42 12.37
CA LEU A 20 -3.33 -1.33 12.82
C LEU A 20 -3.59 -0.18 13.82
N PRO A 21 -2.77 0.04 14.87
CA PRO A 21 -3.01 1.14 15.81
C PRO A 21 -2.90 2.50 15.12
N ALA A 22 -1.90 2.68 14.25
CA ALA A 22 -1.71 3.91 13.50
C ALA A 22 -2.86 4.18 12.52
N ARG A 23 -3.33 3.15 11.80
CA ARG A 23 -4.47 3.26 10.88
C ARG A 23 -5.76 3.57 11.63
N THR A 24 -5.98 2.96 12.79
CA THR A 24 -7.14 3.25 13.64
C THR A 24 -7.11 4.69 14.16
N PHE A 25 -5.95 5.15 14.62
CA PHE A 25 -5.74 6.52 15.05
C PHE A 25 -5.99 7.51 13.91
N LEU A 26 -5.44 7.27 12.73
CA LEU A 26 -5.63 8.11 11.55
C LEU A 26 -7.10 8.17 11.11
N THR A 27 -7.79 7.04 11.03
CA THR A 27 -9.22 6.99 10.70
C THR A 27 -10.05 7.79 11.70
N THR A 28 -9.74 7.66 12.99
CA THR A 28 -10.45 8.40 14.05
C THR A 28 -10.16 9.90 13.96
N GLY A 29 -8.89 10.27 13.74
CA GLY A 29 -8.48 11.66 13.55
C GLY A 29 -9.15 12.30 12.34
N VAL A 30 -9.24 11.59 11.21
CA VAL A 30 -9.93 12.05 10.01
C VAL A 30 -11.42 12.26 10.29
N ALA A 31 -12.08 11.35 11.00
CA ALA A 31 -13.48 11.52 11.35
C ALA A 31 -13.72 12.73 12.28
N ILE A 32 -12.82 12.99 13.21
CA ILE A 32 -12.85 14.22 14.03
C ILE A 32 -12.71 15.45 13.13
N ILE A 33 -11.74 15.45 12.21
CA ILE A 33 -11.55 16.55 11.25
C ILE A 33 -12.80 16.75 10.39
N MET A 34 -13.44 15.69 9.93
CA MET A 34 -14.70 15.76 9.18
C MET A 34 -15.76 16.53 9.96
N THR A 35 -15.93 16.26 11.26
CA THR A 35 -16.90 17.00 12.09
C THR A 35 -16.55 18.47 12.29
N THR A 36 -15.27 18.84 12.26
CA THR A 36 -14.83 20.24 12.33
C THR A 36 -14.98 20.99 11.01
N LEU A 37 -15.18 20.25 9.91
CA LEU A 37 -15.28 20.76 8.54
C LEU A 37 -16.72 20.61 8.00
N ASP A 38 -17.70 20.75 8.89
CA ASP A 38 -19.14 20.74 8.59
C ASP A 38 -19.67 19.47 7.90
N VAL A 39 -18.91 18.38 7.87
CA VAL A 39 -19.45 17.08 7.47
C VAL A 39 -20.39 16.59 8.57
N PRO A 40 -21.62 16.13 8.25
CA PRO A 40 -22.58 15.67 9.25
C PRO A 40 -21.96 14.65 10.20
N ALA A 41 -22.07 14.90 11.51
CA ALA A 41 -21.42 14.08 12.54
C ALA A 41 -21.80 12.59 12.45
N LEU A 42 -23.07 12.31 12.15
CA LEU A 42 -23.53 10.93 11.93
C LEU A 42 -22.82 10.26 10.75
N ALA A 43 -22.61 10.98 9.64
CA ALA A 43 -21.91 10.44 8.47
C ALA A 43 -20.43 10.16 8.79
N ALA A 44 -19.76 11.06 9.51
CA ALA A 44 -18.38 10.88 9.95
C ALA A 44 -18.23 9.67 10.90
N VAL A 45 -19.15 9.51 11.87
CA VAL A 45 -19.16 8.38 12.81
C VAL A 45 -19.43 7.07 12.10
N VAL A 46 -20.41 7.02 11.19
CA VAL A 46 -20.71 5.82 10.40
C VAL A 46 -19.51 5.45 9.52
N TRP A 47 -18.89 6.43 8.85
CA TRP A 47 -17.71 6.19 8.04
C TRP A 47 -16.52 5.65 8.85
N ALA A 48 -16.24 6.24 10.01
CA ALA A 48 -15.19 5.75 10.91
C ALA A 48 -15.48 4.34 11.41
N GLY A 49 -16.72 4.07 11.84
CA GLY A 49 -17.16 2.76 12.31
C GLY A 49 -17.00 1.67 11.26
N VAL A 50 -17.47 1.94 10.02
CA VAL A 50 -17.31 1.01 8.89
C VAL A 50 -15.83 0.81 8.55
N SER A 51 -15.04 1.88 8.52
CA SER A 51 -13.60 1.81 8.22
C SER A 51 -12.85 0.97 9.26
N ILE A 52 -13.09 1.19 10.55
CA ILE A 52 -12.47 0.41 11.65
C ILE A 52 -12.93 -1.05 11.60
N ALA A 53 -14.21 -1.32 11.30
CA ALA A 53 -14.71 -2.67 11.13
C ALA A 53 -14.01 -3.38 9.97
N LEU A 54 -13.77 -2.69 8.84
CA LEU A 54 -13.01 -3.24 7.72
C LEU A 54 -11.54 -3.50 8.09
N LEU A 55 -10.89 -2.62 8.87
CA LEU A 55 -9.54 -2.88 9.39
C LEU A 55 -9.50 -4.13 10.28
N ALA A 56 -10.51 -4.33 11.14
CA ALA A 56 -10.60 -5.52 11.96
C ALA A 56 -10.82 -6.79 11.13
N ILE A 57 -11.70 -6.72 10.12
CA ILE A 57 -11.93 -7.80 9.15
C ILE A 57 -10.64 -8.13 8.40
N GLU A 58 -9.85 -7.13 8.00
CA GLU A 58 -8.56 -7.32 7.32
C GLU A 58 -7.64 -8.21 8.16
N VAL A 59 -7.48 -7.89 9.45
CA VAL A 59 -6.67 -8.68 10.38
C VAL A 59 -7.20 -10.10 10.52
N VAL A 60 -8.52 -10.29 10.58
CA VAL A 60 -9.14 -11.61 10.63
C VAL A 60 -8.87 -12.39 9.34
N ILE A 61 -9.03 -11.79 8.16
CA ILE A 61 -8.74 -12.42 6.87
C ILE A 61 -7.28 -12.90 6.84
N TYR A 62 -6.33 -12.04 7.20
CA TYR A 62 -4.91 -12.40 7.23
C TYR A 62 -4.60 -13.49 8.25
N ARG A 63 -5.21 -13.44 9.44
CA ARG A 63 -5.05 -14.50 10.45
C ARG A 63 -5.62 -15.84 9.97
N LEU A 64 -6.77 -15.85 9.31
CA LEU A 64 -7.38 -17.07 8.78
C LEU A 64 -6.54 -17.67 7.65
N ILE A 65 -6.04 -16.84 6.74
CA ILE A 65 -5.24 -17.31 5.58
C ILE A 65 -3.85 -17.79 6.01
N PHE A 66 -3.19 -17.09 6.95
CA PHE A 66 -1.79 -17.37 7.29
C PHE A 66 -1.57 -18.10 8.62
N ASN A 67 -2.64 -18.37 9.37
CA ASN A 67 -2.80 -19.04 10.67
C ASN A 67 -1.55 -19.73 11.28
N GLY A 68 -0.48 -18.98 11.53
CA GLY A 68 0.82 -19.46 12.04
C GLY A 68 1.59 -20.46 11.17
N ARG A 69 1.06 -20.88 10.02
CA ARG A 69 1.69 -21.91 9.16
C ARG A 69 2.57 -21.25 8.10
N SER A 70 3.87 -21.54 8.13
CA SER A 70 4.86 -21.07 7.15
C SER A 70 4.60 -21.64 5.74
N ASP A 71 3.97 -22.81 5.67
CA ASP A 71 3.96 -23.65 4.46
C ASP A 71 2.62 -23.60 3.71
N HIS A 72 1.68 -22.75 4.15
CA HIS A 72 0.35 -22.70 3.54
C HIS A 72 0.40 -22.10 2.14
N GLU A 73 -0.05 -22.87 1.14
CA GLU A 73 -0.14 -22.40 -0.23
C GLU A 73 -1.29 -21.41 -0.41
N ILE A 74 -1.01 -20.28 -1.07
CA ILE A 74 -2.04 -19.29 -1.38
C ILE A 74 -2.87 -19.79 -2.56
N THR A 75 -4.14 -20.07 -2.31
CA THR A 75 -5.11 -20.45 -3.35
C THR A 75 -5.59 -19.21 -4.13
N PRO A 76 -6.08 -19.37 -5.38
CA PRO A 76 -6.70 -18.28 -6.11
C PRO A 76 -7.88 -17.63 -5.37
N GLY A 77 -8.62 -18.42 -4.57
CA GLY A 77 -9.70 -17.90 -3.72
C GLY A 77 -9.22 -16.90 -2.68
N HIS A 78 -8.07 -17.15 -2.04
CA HIS A 78 -7.46 -16.21 -1.10
C HIS A 78 -7.09 -14.88 -1.77
N ILE A 79 -6.55 -14.93 -3.00
CA ILE A 79 -6.20 -13.73 -3.76
C ILE A 79 -7.46 -12.92 -4.06
N THR A 80 -8.54 -13.57 -4.50
CA THR A 80 -9.82 -12.90 -4.78
C THR A 80 -10.38 -12.22 -3.52
N VAL A 81 -10.37 -12.90 -2.37
CA VAL A 81 -10.84 -12.33 -1.09
C VAL A 81 -10.02 -11.10 -0.70
N LEU A 82 -8.68 -11.19 -0.79
CA LEU A 82 -7.80 -10.07 -0.45
C LEU A 82 -8.00 -8.88 -1.40
N CYS A 83 -8.10 -9.12 -2.70
CA CYS A 83 -8.38 -8.07 -3.69
C CYS A 83 -9.76 -7.43 -3.47
N ALA A 84 -10.79 -8.24 -3.22
CA ALA A 84 -12.15 -7.74 -2.98
C ALA A 84 -12.22 -6.91 -1.70
N HIS A 85 -11.58 -7.38 -0.62
CA HIS A 85 -11.48 -6.63 0.63
C HIS A 85 -10.70 -5.32 0.44
N SER A 86 -9.57 -5.37 -0.27
CA SER A 86 -8.78 -4.17 -0.54
C SER A 86 -9.56 -3.14 -1.36
N ALA A 87 -10.32 -3.58 -2.37
CA ALA A 87 -11.16 -2.71 -3.17
C ALA A 87 -12.31 -2.10 -2.33
N LEU A 88 -12.94 -2.90 -1.48
CA LEU A 88 -14.01 -2.43 -0.58
C LEU A 88 -13.49 -1.37 0.39
N THR A 89 -12.36 -1.63 1.06
CA THR A 89 -11.73 -0.69 1.98
C THR A 89 -11.38 0.61 1.26
N SER A 90 -10.70 0.54 0.10
CA SER A 90 -10.40 1.73 -0.69
C SER A 90 -11.63 2.50 -1.14
N GLY A 91 -12.73 1.80 -1.47
CA GLY A 91 -14.01 2.43 -1.79
C GLY A 91 -14.58 3.23 -0.62
N ILE A 92 -14.56 2.66 0.59
CA ILE A 92 -15.00 3.35 1.81
C ILE A 92 -14.11 4.56 2.11
N TYR A 93 -12.79 4.43 2.01
CA TYR A 93 -11.89 5.58 2.17
C TYR A 93 -12.17 6.66 1.11
N SER A 94 -12.39 6.27 -0.15
CA SER A 94 -12.74 7.22 -1.21
C SER A 94 -14.03 7.98 -0.94
N ALA A 95 -15.00 7.38 -0.23
CA ALA A 95 -16.23 8.06 0.14
C ALA A 95 -15.98 9.29 1.04
N ALA A 96 -14.94 9.29 1.90
CA ALA A 96 -14.61 10.46 2.71
C ALA A 96 -14.19 11.66 1.85
N THR A 97 -13.47 11.43 0.75
CA THR A 97 -13.15 12.49 -0.22
C THR A 97 -14.43 13.13 -0.76
N TRP A 98 -15.44 12.35 -1.11
CA TRP A 98 -16.73 12.87 -1.57
C TRP A 98 -17.48 13.60 -0.46
N MET A 99 -17.48 13.09 0.76
CA MET A 99 -18.11 13.77 1.90
C MET A 99 -17.50 15.16 2.11
N PHE A 100 -16.19 15.31 1.97
CA PHE A 100 -15.52 16.61 2.04
C PHE A 100 -15.90 17.55 0.89
N VAL A 101 -15.93 17.05 -0.35
CA VAL A 101 -16.26 17.90 -1.52
C VAL A 101 -17.72 18.34 -1.49
N LEU A 102 -18.63 17.46 -1.09
CA LEU A 102 -20.07 17.71 -1.14
C LEU A 102 -20.55 18.76 -0.14
N THR A 103 -19.73 19.17 0.85
CA THR A 103 -20.07 20.33 1.69
C THR A 103 -20.01 21.65 0.92
N GLY A 104 -19.33 21.68 -0.23
CA GLY A 104 -19.36 22.81 -1.18
C GLY A 104 -18.40 23.95 -0.88
N ASP A 105 -17.59 23.85 0.17
CA ASP A 105 -16.59 24.86 0.52
C ASP A 105 -15.20 24.54 -0.07
N VAL A 106 -14.37 25.57 -0.28
CA VAL A 106 -13.02 25.42 -0.84
C VAL A 106 -12.08 24.72 0.14
N VAL A 107 -12.19 25.01 1.44
CA VAL A 107 -11.32 24.41 2.47
C VAL A 107 -11.61 22.92 2.58
N THR A 108 -12.87 22.53 2.56
CA THR A 108 -13.27 21.12 2.62
C THR A 108 -12.90 20.38 1.34
N ALA A 109 -13.08 20.99 0.15
CA ALA A 109 -12.63 20.40 -1.10
C ALA A 109 -11.10 20.19 -1.11
N PHE A 110 -10.32 21.14 -0.58
CA PHE A 110 -8.88 20.99 -0.40
C PHE A 110 -8.55 19.85 0.58
N ALA A 111 -9.24 19.77 1.71
CA ALA A 111 -9.08 18.67 2.67
C ALA A 111 -9.36 17.30 2.03
N GLY A 112 -10.41 17.19 1.21
CA GLY A 112 -10.72 15.99 0.44
C GLY A 112 -9.60 15.62 -0.56
N ALA A 113 -9.04 16.61 -1.27
CA ALA A 113 -7.94 16.38 -2.19
C ALA A 113 -6.66 15.90 -1.47
N VAL A 114 -6.29 16.54 -0.36
CA VAL A 114 -5.13 16.14 0.48
C VAL A 114 -5.34 14.74 1.03
N PHE A 115 -6.53 14.45 1.55
CA PHE A 115 -6.87 13.12 2.06
C PHE A 115 -6.78 12.06 0.97
N SER A 116 -7.35 12.31 -0.21
CA SER A 116 -7.27 11.39 -1.34
C SER A 116 -5.82 11.14 -1.78
N ALA A 117 -4.99 12.19 -1.84
CA ALA A 117 -3.57 12.04 -2.16
C ALA A 117 -2.82 11.21 -1.10
N GLY A 118 -3.10 11.46 0.19
CA GLY A 118 -2.52 10.70 1.30
C GLY A 118 -2.89 9.22 1.26
N THR A 119 -4.15 8.89 0.96
CA THR A 119 -4.60 7.49 0.84
C THR A 119 -3.91 6.76 -0.32
N LEU A 120 -3.79 7.39 -1.49
CA LEU A 120 -3.06 6.83 -2.64
C LEU A 120 -1.57 6.61 -2.32
N PHE A 121 -0.93 7.58 -1.66
CA PHE A 121 0.47 7.46 -1.24
C PHE A 121 0.66 6.30 -0.25
N HIS A 122 -0.24 6.17 0.73
CA HIS A 122 -0.24 5.07 1.68
C HIS A 122 -0.38 3.71 1.00
N LEU A 123 -1.31 3.59 0.03
CA LEU A 123 -1.49 2.36 -0.76
C LEU A 123 -0.25 2.02 -1.60
N MET A 124 0.39 3.01 -2.22
CA MET A 124 1.64 2.81 -2.96
C MET A 124 2.74 2.22 -2.07
N SER A 125 2.85 2.66 -0.82
CA SER A 125 3.86 2.19 0.13
C SER A 125 3.55 0.80 0.69
N LEU A 126 2.28 0.44 0.88
CA LEU A 126 1.89 -0.85 1.47
C LEU A 126 1.83 -1.99 0.45
N LEU A 127 1.40 -1.71 -0.78
CA LEU A 127 1.04 -2.75 -1.75
C LEU A 127 2.05 -2.89 -2.90
N THR A 128 3.23 -2.30 -2.76
CA THR A 128 4.27 -2.26 -3.81
C THR A 128 4.71 -3.66 -4.27
N ASN A 129 4.59 -4.65 -3.37
CA ASN A 129 5.05 -6.02 -3.62
C ASN A 129 4.03 -6.88 -4.41
N SER A 130 2.79 -6.41 -4.61
CA SER A 130 1.75 -7.17 -5.34
C SER A 130 0.93 -6.28 -6.26
N ARG A 131 1.12 -6.44 -7.58
CA ARG A 131 0.38 -5.67 -8.60
C ARG A 131 -1.12 -5.85 -8.51
N LEU A 132 -1.60 -7.07 -8.25
CA LEU A 132 -3.02 -7.36 -8.17
C LEU A 132 -3.68 -6.64 -6.98
N LEU A 133 -3.06 -6.71 -5.80
CA LEU A 133 -3.54 -5.98 -4.64
C LEU A 133 -3.50 -4.48 -4.88
N PHE A 134 -2.38 -3.98 -5.39
CA PHE A 134 -2.22 -2.56 -5.69
C PHE A 134 -3.31 -2.05 -6.64
N VAL A 135 -3.54 -2.74 -7.77
CA VAL A 135 -4.58 -2.34 -8.74
C VAL A 135 -5.97 -2.42 -8.11
N SER A 136 -6.27 -3.49 -7.35
CA SER A 136 -7.56 -3.63 -6.68
C SER A 136 -7.83 -2.51 -5.66
N ALA A 137 -6.79 -2.06 -4.96
CA ALA A 137 -6.87 -0.99 -3.98
C ALA A 137 -6.90 0.40 -4.63
N ALA A 138 -6.13 0.60 -5.69
CA ALA A 138 -6.00 1.90 -6.36
C ALA A 138 -7.21 2.21 -7.25
N ALA A 139 -7.85 1.18 -7.84
CA ALA A 139 -8.96 1.37 -8.77
C ALA A 139 -10.15 2.15 -8.17
N PRO A 140 -10.65 1.87 -6.94
CA PRO A 140 -11.70 2.67 -6.32
C PRO A 140 -11.33 4.15 -6.15
N HIS A 141 -10.10 4.44 -5.72
CA HIS A 141 -9.62 5.82 -5.61
C HIS A 141 -9.53 6.49 -6.97
N ALA A 142 -9.02 5.78 -7.99
CA ALA A 142 -8.92 6.31 -9.34
C ALA A 142 -10.32 6.62 -9.91
N LEU A 143 -11.27 5.69 -9.78
CA LEU A 143 -12.66 5.90 -10.19
C LEU A 143 -13.31 7.06 -9.44
N SER A 144 -13.09 7.15 -8.14
CA SER A 144 -13.56 8.26 -7.32
C SER A 144 -13.01 9.60 -7.81
N PHE A 145 -11.72 9.66 -8.13
CA PHE A 145 -11.06 10.87 -8.60
C PHE A 145 -11.54 11.29 -10.00
N VAL A 146 -11.68 10.34 -10.92
CA VAL A 146 -12.27 10.58 -12.25
C VAL A 146 -13.71 11.06 -12.12
N GLY A 147 -14.52 10.40 -11.29
CA GLY A 147 -15.90 10.80 -11.03
C GLY A 147 -15.99 12.21 -10.46
N LEU A 148 -15.10 12.55 -9.52
CA LEU A 148 -15.01 13.89 -8.93
C LEU A 148 -14.65 14.95 -9.97
N ALA A 149 -13.67 14.66 -10.82
CA ALA A 149 -13.23 15.55 -11.89
C ALA A 149 -14.37 15.86 -12.87
N ILE A 150 -15.09 14.81 -13.28
CA ILE A 150 -16.25 14.93 -14.17
C ILE A 150 -17.35 15.75 -13.50
N TYR A 151 -17.69 15.44 -12.24
CA TYR A 151 -18.70 16.16 -11.47
C TYR A 151 -18.37 17.65 -11.36
N LEU A 152 -17.14 18.01 -10.95
CA LEU A 152 -16.71 19.39 -10.83
C LEU A 152 -16.70 20.10 -12.19
N SER A 153 -16.33 19.41 -13.27
CA SER A 153 -16.39 19.97 -14.61
C SER A 153 -17.80 20.34 -15.04
N PHE A 154 -18.80 19.52 -14.70
CA PHE A 154 -20.21 19.84 -14.95
C PHE A 154 -20.70 21.00 -14.08
N VAL A 155 -20.43 20.98 -12.78
CA VAL A 155 -20.89 22.01 -11.83
C VAL A 155 -20.29 23.38 -12.17
N GLN A 156 -19.03 23.43 -12.59
CA GLN A 156 -18.34 24.68 -12.92
C GLN A 156 -18.51 25.10 -14.38
N GLY A 157 -19.13 24.28 -15.23
CA GLY A 157 -19.21 24.52 -16.68
C GLY A 157 -17.83 24.64 -17.35
N SER A 158 -16.82 23.98 -16.79
CA SER A 158 -15.42 24.12 -17.21
C SER A 158 -14.75 22.74 -17.38
N PRO A 159 -14.01 22.49 -18.47
CA PRO A 159 -13.27 21.25 -18.63
C PRO A 159 -12.00 21.18 -17.75
N ALA A 160 -11.65 22.26 -17.04
CA ALA A 160 -10.39 22.35 -16.30
C ALA A 160 -10.19 21.25 -15.23
N PRO A 161 -11.18 20.90 -14.38
CA PRO A 161 -11.02 19.79 -13.42
C PRO A 161 -10.73 18.44 -14.09
N ALA A 162 -11.40 18.12 -15.20
CA ALA A 162 -11.14 16.92 -15.99
C ALA A 162 -9.74 16.90 -16.59
N LEU A 163 -9.29 18.01 -17.19
CA LEU A 163 -7.94 18.14 -17.75
C LEU A 163 -6.85 18.05 -16.67
N ALA A 164 -7.03 18.73 -15.53
CA ALA A 164 -6.12 18.66 -14.40
C ALA A 164 -5.99 17.23 -13.86
N SER A 165 -7.10 16.50 -13.81
CA SER A 165 -7.12 15.10 -13.37
C SER A 165 -6.42 14.18 -14.35
N LEU A 166 -6.61 14.38 -15.67
CA LEU A 166 -5.85 13.64 -16.71
C LEU A 166 -4.34 13.85 -16.57
N LEU A 167 -3.90 15.11 -16.36
CA LEU A 167 -2.50 15.43 -16.13
C LEU A 167 -1.97 14.78 -14.85
N LEU A 168 -2.74 14.81 -13.75
CA LEU A 168 -2.38 14.17 -12.50
C LEU A 168 -2.24 12.65 -12.66
N PHE A 169 -3.16 12.00 -13.36
CA PHE A 169 -3.06 10.57 -13.65
C PHE A 169 -1.82 10.23 -14.49
N GLY A 170 -1.50 11.05 -15.49
CA GLY A 170 -0.27 10.91 -16.27
C GLY A 170 0.97 11.01 -15.39
N ALA A 171 1.03 12.00 -14.52
CA ALA A 171 2.13 12.19 -13.57
C ALA A 171 2.23 11.02 -12.57
N LEU A 172 1.11 10.53 -12.04
CA LEU A 172 1.08 9.39 -11.12
C LEU A 172 1.56 8.10 -11.79
N MET A 173 1.19 7.88 -13.05
CA MET A 173 1.64 6.72 -13.82
C MET A 173 3.15 6.78 -14.07
N GLU A 174 3.68 7.96 -14.40
CA GLU A 174 5.13 8.14 -14.57
C GLU A 174 5.87 7.95 -13.25
N ALA A 175 5.34 8.49 -12.13
CA ALA A 175 5.91 8.29 -10.81
C ALA A 175 5.92 6.80 -10.41
N TYR A 176 4.85 6.07 -10.70
CA TYR A 176 4.78 4.62 -10.48
C TYR A 176 5.80 3.85 -11.31
N ASN A 177 5.93 4.16 -12.60
CA ASN A 177 6.92 3.54 -13.49
C ASN A 177 8.36 3.85 -13.03
N GLY A 178 8.62 5.09 -12.64
CA GLY A 178 9.89 5.53 -12.06
C GLY A 178 10.22 4.78 -10.77
N HIS A 179 9.27 4.69 -9.84
CA HIS A 179 9.45 3.95 -8.60
C HIS A 179 9.77 2.47 -8.83
N ARG A 180 9.07 1.83 -9.78
CA ARG A 180 9.35 0.44 -10.16
C ARG A 180 10.73 0.26 -10.78
N ARG A 181 11.21 1.22 -11.57
CA ARG A 181 12.57 1.21 -12.13
C ARG A 181 13.61 1.32 -11.02
N THR A 182 13.43 2.26 -10.08
CA THR A 182 14.32 2.42 -8.92
C THR A 182 14.37 1.18 -8.06
N LEU A 183 13.22 0.57 -7.75
CA LEU A 183 13.19 -0.69 -7.00
C LEU A 183 13.91 -1.83 -7.73
N ARG A 184 13.81 -1.90 -9.05
CA ARG A 184 14.53 -2.90 -9.84
C ARG A 184 16.05 -2.73 -9.70
N ILE A 185 16.53 -1.50 -9.84
CA ILE A 185 17.95 -1.16 -9.68
C ILE A 185 18.43 -1.49 -8.26
N LEU A 186 17.63 -1.15 -7.23
CA LEU A 186 17.96 -1.46 -5.84
C LEU A 186 18.02 -2.96 -5.57
N HIS A 187 17.11 -3.75 -6.15
CA HIS A 187 17.17 -5.21 -6.04
C HIS A 187 18.38 -5.79 -6.78
N GLU A 188 18.66 -5.34 -8.00
CA GLU A 188 19.84 -5.75 -8.77
C GLU A 188 21.14 -5.45 -7.98
N ALA A 189 21.25 -4.26 -7.40
CA ALA A 189 22.41 -3.87 -6.57
C ALA A 189 22.51 -4.67 -5.27
N LYS A 190 21.38 -4.95 -4.61
CA LYS A 190 21.33 -5.79 -3.40
C LYS A 190 21.78 -7.22 -3.72
N ASP A 191 21.29 -7.79 -4.81
CA ASP A 191 21.63 -9.17 -5.20
C ASP A 191 23.11 -9.29 -5.56
N GLU A 192 23.70 -8.28 -6.21
CA GLU A 192 25.13 -8.22 -6.46
C GLU A 192 25.92 -8.14 -5.15
N ALA A 193 25.55 -7.24 -4.24
CA ALA A 193 26.22 -7.12 -2.94
C ALA A 193 26.14 -8.42 -2.10
N MET A 194 25.03 -9.17 -2.20
CA MET A 194 24.94 -10.48 -1.54
C MET A 194 25.89 -11.50 -2.18
N ARG A 195 25.97 -11.56 -3.52
CA ARG A 195 26.91 -12.45 -4.23
C ARG A 195 28.36 -12.15 -3.86
N GLU A 196 28.76 -10.88 -3.86
CA GLU A 196 30.10 -10.47 -3.47
C GLU A 196 30.41 -10.85 -2.01
N ARG A 197 29.44 -10.66 -1.11
CA ARG A 197 29.58 -11.05 0.30
C ARG A 197 29.73 -12.56 0.48
N GLU A 198 28.97 -13.36 -0.26
CA GLU A 198 29.08 -14.82 -0.24
C GLU A 198 30.46 -15.27 -0.74
N ALA A 199 30.93 -14.72 -1.87
CA ALA A 199 32.26 -14.99 -2.41
C ALA A 199 33.38 -14.60 -1.43
N ALA A 200 33.29 -13.43 -0.79
CA ALA A 200 34.24 -13.00 0.22
C ALA A 200 34.24 -13.92 1.45
N THR A 201 33.06 -14.39 1.86
CA THR A 201 32.92 -15.31 3.00
C THR A 201 33.53 -16.68 2.68
N GLU A 202 33.32 -17.19 1.47
CA GLU A 202 33.92 -18.44 0.99
C GLU A 202 35.45 -18.32 0.89
N ALA A 203 35.97 -17.24 0.31
CA ALA A 203 37.40 -16.97 0.25
C ALA A 203 38.04 -16.89 1.65
N ASN A 204 37.36 -16.26 2.62
CA ASN A 204 37.85 -16.16 3.99
C ASN A 204 37.84 -17.53 4.70
N LYS A 205 36.82 -18.37 4.45
CA LYS A 205 36.79 -19.76 4.94
C LYS A 205 37.94 -20.58 4.35
N ALA A 206 38.18 -20.48 3.04
CA ALA A 206 39.29 -21.17 2.37
C ALA A 206 40.65 -20.73 2.92
N LYS A 207 40.85 -19.41 3.11
CA LYS A 207 42.07 -18.86 3.72
C LYS A 207 42.27 -19.37 5.16
N SER A 208 41.20 -19.38 5.96
CA SER A 208 41.26 -19.88 7.34
C SER A 208 41.59 -21.38 7.39
N GLY A 209 41.00 -22.17 6.48
CA GLY A 209 41.31 -23.60 6.33
C GLY A 209 42.78 -23.84 5.92
N PHE A 210 43.29 -23.07 4.96
CA PHE A 210 44.70 -23.14 4.57
C PHE A 210 45.65 -22.81 5.73
N LEU A 211 45.41 -21.71 6.46
CA LEU A 211 46.23 -21.33 7.61
C LEU A 211 46.19 -22.38 8.73
N ALA A 212 45.02 -22.98 8.98
CA ALA A 212 44.89 -24.07 9.93
C ALA A 212 45.72 -25.29 9.50
N ASN A 213 45.67 -25.67 8.22
CA ASN A 213 46.46 -26.79 7.69
C ASN A 213 47.97 -26.51 7.76
N MET A 214 48.42 -25.33 7.33
CA MET A 214 49.82 -24.92 7.42
C MET A 214 50.32 -24.90 8.87
N SER A 215 49.50 -24.44 9.82
CA SER A 215 49.85 -24.45 11.23
C SER A 215 49.99 -25.87 11.78
N HIS A 216 49.26 -26.84 11.24
CA HIS A 216 49.43 -28.24 11.59
C HIS A 216 50.74 -28.79 11.02
N GLU A 217 51.02 -28.56 9.73
CA GLU A 217 52.26 -29.02 9.08
C GLU A 217 53.53 -28.43 9.68
N ILE A 218 53.52 -27.17 10.11
CA ILE A 218 54.68 -26.56 10.78
C ILE A 218 54.88 -27.15 12.19
N ARG A 219 53.79 -27.59 12.83
CA ARG A 219 53.84 -28.19 14.17
C ARG A 219 54.34 -29.63 14.17
N THR A 220 54.11 -30.38 13.09
CA THR A 220 54.57 -31.76 12.91
C THR A 220 55.98 -31.80 12.35
#